data_AF-A0A815QWW1-F1
#
_entry.id   AF-A0A815QWW1-F1
#
_cell.length_a   1.000
_cell.length_b   1.000
_cell.length_c   1.000
_cell.angle_alpha   90.00
_cell.angle_beta   90.00
_cell.angle_gamma   90.00
#
_symmetry.space_group_name_H-M   'P 1'
#
loop_
_entity.id
_entity.type
_entity.pdbx_description
1 polymer ?
#
loop_
_entity_poly.entity_id
_entity_poly.type
_entity_poly.pdbx_seq_one_letter_code
_entity_poly.pdbx_strand_id
1 'polypeptide(L)'
;MCSRNEDILLDITVLPKDIFERVDHKFYDVVKSVAGDSLAKILKIQLINSVGKLLNTPDIFAFFQYDSEETDAIKLESCFKSKTGQFIVKPGIQSSFSYFINLLNKALKQKQELAPNENTENYSNYITDEFLDRNYSFR
;
A
#
# COMPACT_ATOMS: atom_id res chain seq x y z
N MET A 1 4.40 16.36 26.64
CA MET A 1 3.35 15.32 26.46
C MET A 1 4.05 14.01 26.18
N CYS A 2 3.77 12.96 26.96
CA CYS A 2 4.44 11.67 26.84
C CYS A 2 3.99 10.97 25.55
N SER A 3 4.89 10.83 24.57
CA SER A 3 4.72 9.81 23.52
C SER A 3 4.94 8.45 24.16
N ARG A 4 3.86 7.81 24.60
CA ARG A 4 3.89 6.37 24.83
C ARG A 4 3.91 5.74 23.44
N ASN A 5 5.09 5.29 23.02
CA ASN A 5 5.19 4.22 22.03
C ASN A 5 4.61 2.97 22.70
N GLU A 6 3.28 2.85 22.68
CA GLU A 6 2.66 1.54 22.79
C GLU A 6 3.06 0.81 21.52
N ASP A 7 4.09 -0.04 21.63
CA ASP A 7 4.36 -1.08 20.64
C ASP A 7 3.08 -1.92 20.56
N ILE A 8 2.15 -1.51 19.71
CA ILE A 8 0.99 -2.32 19.35
C ILE A 8 1.58 -3.66 18.94
N LEU A 9 1.28 -4.70 19.71
CA LEU A 9 1.80 -6.04 19.45
C LEU A 9 1.19 -6.54 18.14
N LEU A 10 1.87 -6.24 17.04
CA LEU A 10 1.47 -6.66 15.71
C LEU A 10 1.76 -8.16 15.58
N ASP A 11 0.69 -8.95 15.56
CA ASP A 11 0.75 -10.37 15.24
C ASP A 11 0.83 -10.56 13.72
N ILE A 12 2.04 -10.78 13.23
CA ILE A 12 2.29 -11.03 11.80
C ILE A 12 1.86 -12.43 11.35
N THR A 13 1.51 -13.33 12.27
CA THR A 13 1.11 -14.71 11.92
C THR A 13 -0.25 -14.74 11.21
N VAL A 14 -1.01 -13.64 11.29
CA VAL A 14 -2.24 -13.42 10.52
C VAL A 14 -1.98 -13.22 9.02
N LEU A 15 -0.75 -12.87 8.63
CA LEU A 15 -0.36 -12.78 7.22
C LEU A 15 0.13 -14.15 6.72
N PRO A 16 -0.27 -14.56 5.51
CA PRO A 16 0.27 -15.77 4.91
C PRO A 16 1.77 -15.58 4.59
N LYS A 17 2.55 -16.67 4.69
CA LYS A 17 4.00 -16.64 4.47
C LYS A 17 4.41 -16.14 3.07
N ASP A 18 3.54 -16.36 2.09
CA ASP A 18 3.74 -16.00 0.69
C ASP A 18 3.08 -14.65 0.31
N ILE A 19 2.80 -13.77 1.28
CA ILE A 19 2.07 -12.51 1.04
C ILE A 19 2.76 -11.59 0.01
N PHE A 20 4.09 -11.61 -0.07
CA PHE A 20 4.84 -10.78 -1.00
C PHE A 20 4.81 -11.31 -2.43
N GLU A 21 4.50 -12.59 -2.62
CA GLU A 21 4.37 -13.26 -3.92
C GLU A 21 2.93 -13.24 -4.45
N ARG A 22 1.94 -12.88 -3.61
CA ARG A 22 0.52 -12.81 -3.98
C ARG A 22 0.22 -11.59 -4.85
N VAL A 23 -0.51 -11.84 -5.94
CA VAL A 23 -0.97 -10.82 -6.89
C VAL A 23 -2.46 -11.02 -7.20
N ASP A 24 -3.15 -9.95 -7.60
CA ASP A 24 -4.54 -9.91 -8.02
C ASP A 24 -5.48 -10.52 -6.96
N HIS A 25 -6.34 -11.45 -7.35
CA HIS A 25 -7.34 -12.07 -6.49
C HIS A 25 -6.75 -12.61 -5.18
N LYS A 26 -5.59 -13.27 -5.25
CA LYS A 26 -4.94 -13.84 -4.06
C LYS A 26 -4.48 -12.77 -3.07
N PHE A 27 -4.10 -11.59 -3.58
CA PHE A 27 -3.75 -10.45 -2.74
C PHE A 27 -5.02 -9.83 -2.13
N TYR A 28 -6.05 -9.60 -2.93
CA TYR A 28 -7.32 -9.05 -2.46
C TYR A 28 -8.00 -9.92 -1.39
N ASP A 29 -7.92 -11.24 -1.50
CA ASP A 29 -8.47 -12.17 -0.50
C ASP A 29 -7.81 -11.98 0.88
N VAL A 30 -6.49 -11.74 0.91
CA VAL A 30 -5.77 -11.47 2.16
C VAL A 30 -6.14 -10.10 2.72
N VAL A 31 -6.21 -9.07 1.86
CA VAL A 31 -6.65 -7.74 2.30
C VAL A 31 -8.05 -7.83 2.90
N LYS A 32 -8.95 -8.59 2.27
CA LYS A 32 -10.32 -8.79 2.75
C LYS A 32 -10.35 -9.50 4.10
N SER A 33 -9.54 -10.54 4.30
CA SER A 33 -9.52 -11.30 5.56
C SER A 33 -8.90 -10.53 6.72
N VAL A 34 -7.90 -9.67 6.45
CA VAL A 34 -7.14 -8.96 7.49
C VAL A 34 -7.67 -7.56 7.76
N ALA A 35 -8.04 -6.83 6.70
CA ALA A 35 -8.33 -5.40 6.76
C ALA A 35 -9.74 -5.03 6.26
N GLY A 36 -10.53 -6.05 5.87
CA GLY A 36 -11.94 -5.91 5.54
C GLY A 36 -12.23 -5.73 4.05
N ASP A 37 -13.49 -6.00 3.70
CA ASP A 37 -13.99 -6.01 2.31
C ASP A 37 -13.91 -4.64 1.63
N SER A 38 -14.23 -3.56 2.35
CA SER A 38 -14.18 -2.20 1.83
C SER A 38 -12.76 -1.83 1.39
N LEU A 39 -11.73 -2.20 2.16
CA LEU A 39 -10.35 -1.91 1.78
C LEU A 39 -9.93 -2.72 0.55
N ALA A 40 -10.30 -4.00 0.47
CA ALA A 40 -10.02 -4.83 -0.70
C ALA A 40 -10.64 -4.23 -1.98
N LYS A 41 -11.88 -3.72 -1.90
CA LYS A 41 -12.54 -3.00 -3.01
C LYS A 41 -11.82 -1.72 -3.38
N ILE A 42 -11.43 -0.91 -2.40
CA ILE A 42 -10.67 0.34 -2.62
C ILE A 42 -9.37 0.07 -3.39
N LEU A 43 -8.62 -0.95 -3.00
CA LEU A 43 -7.37 -1.33 -3.68
C LEU A 43 -7.64 -1.89 -5.09
N LYS A 44 -8.72 -2.64 -5.25
CA LYS A 44 -9.11 -3.22 -6.54
C LYS A 44 -9.49 -2.16 -7.58
N ILE A 45 -10.28 -1.16 -7.20
CA ILE A 45 -10.66 -0.05 -8.08
C ILE A 45 -9.42 0.70 -8.58
N GLN A 46 -8.41 0.85 -7.72
CA GLN A 46 -7.16 1.53 -8.06
C GLN A 46 -6.10 0.63 -8.72
N LEU A 47 -6.43 -0.63 -9.04
CA LEU A 47 -5.50 -1.62 -9.62
C LEU A 47 -4.23 -1.85 -8.76
N ILE A 48 -4.34 -1.61 -7.46
CA ILE A 48 -3.31 -1.92 -6.47
C ILE A 48 -3.46 -3.40 -6.11
N ASN A 49 -2.78 -4.24 -6.87
CA ASN A 49 -3.00 -5.69 -6.88
C ASN A 49 -1.85 -6.51 -6.25
N SER A 50 -0.92 -5.86 -5.53
CA SER A 50 0.19 -6.53 -4.84
C SER A 50 0.71 -5.67 -3.69
N VAL A 51 1.43 -6.29 -2.76
CA VAL A 51 2.12 -5.60 -1.66
C VAL A 51 3.09 -4.53 -2.19
N GLY A 52 3.85 -4.85 -3.24
CA GLY A 52 4.81 -3.92 -3.83
C GLY A 52 4.15 -2.64 -4.33
N LYS A 53 3.03 -2.75 -5.06
CA LYS A 53 2.27 -1.55 -5.49
C LYS A 53 1.70 -0.79 -4.30
N LEU A 54 1.15 -1.51 -3.32
CA LEU A 54 0.53 -0.91 -2.13
C LEU A 54 1.53 -0.07 -1.33
N LEU A 55 2.70 -0.62 -1.02
CA LEU A 55 3.72 0.08 -0.24
C LEU A 55 4.35 1.27 -0.98
N ASN A 56 4.27 1.30 -2.31
CA ASN A 56 4.73 2.41 -3.14
C ASN A 56 3.61 3.43 -3.45
N THR A 57 2.38 3.23 -2.98
CA THR A 57 1.27 4.16 -3.17
C THR A 57 1.15 5.09 -1.96
N PRO A 58 1.40 6.40 -2.09
CA PRO A 58 1.47 7.31 -0.94
C PRO A 58 0.14 7.51 -0.21
N ASP A 59 -0.97 7.62 -0.94
CA ASP A 59 -2.31 7.81 -0.38
C ASP A 59 -3.35 7.08 -1.25
N ILE A 60 -3.85 5.97 -0.73
CA ILE A 60 -4.87 5.15 -1.40
C ILE A 60 -6.29 5.72 -1.27
N PHE A 61 -6.49 6.81 -0.51
CA PHE A 61 -7.80 7.43 -0.31
C PHE A 61 -7.95 8.73 -1.11
N ALA A 62 -6.87 9.26 -1.68
CA ALA A 62 -6.88 10.46 -2.52
C ALA A 62 -7.92 10.38 -3.64
N PHE A 63 -8.15 9.18 -4.19
CA PHE A 63 -9.10 8.99 -5.29
C PHE A 63 -10.57 9.30 -4.93
N PHE A 64 -10.93 9.35 -3.64
CA PHE A 64 -12.26 9.77 -3.23
C PHE A 64 -12.58 11.25 -3.53
N GLN A 65 -11.58 12.05 -3.89
CA GLN A 65 -11.79 13.43 -4.33
C GLN A 65 -12.26 13.53 -5.78
N TYR A 66 -12.09 12.48 -6.59
CA TYR A 66 -12.53 12.49 -7.99
C TYR A 66 -14.05 12.33 -8.06
N ASP A 67 -14.71 13.18 -8.86
CA ASP A 67 -16.12 13.04 -9.17
C ASP A 67 -16.29 12.03 -10.31
N SER A 68 -16.71 10.80 -9.96
CA SER A 68 -16.82 9.69 -10.90
C SER A 68 -17.82 8.67 -10.38
N GLU A 69 -18.76 8.29 -11.24
CA GLU A 69 -19.78 7.27 -10.97
C GLU A 69 -19.14 5.93 -10.54
N GLU A 70 -17.96 5.60 -11.09
CA GLU A 70 -17.22 4.38 -10.76
C GLU A 70 -16.82 4.32 -9.28
N THR A 71 -16.69 5.48 -8.63
CA THR A 71 -16.24 5.61 -7.24
C THR A 71 -17.39 5.87 -6.26
N ASP A 72 -18.59 6.16 -6.74
CA ASP A 72 -19.70 6.59 -5.88
C ASP A 72 -20.18 5.49 -4.94
N ALA A 73 -20.30 4.26 -5.46
CA ALA A 73 -20.67 3.11 -4.65
C ALA A 73 -19.70 2.90 -3.47
N ILE A 74 -18.40 2.96 -3.74
CA ILE A 74 -17.38 2.74 -2.70
C ILE A 74 -17.26 3.93 -1.74
N LYS A 75 -17.52 5.17 -2.18
CA LYS A 75 -17.62 6.34 -1.29
C LYS A 75 -18.79 6.21 -0.32
N LEU A 76 -19.95 5.78 -0.78
CA LEU A 76 -21.12 5.57 0.08
C LEU A 76 -20.86 4.48 1.13
N GLU A 77 -20.13 3.43 0.75
CA GLU A 77 -19.74 2.35 1.68
C GLU A 77 -18.67 2.82 2.67
N SER A 78 -17.69 3.61 2.22
CA SER A 78 -16.42 3.83 2.94
C SER A 78 -16.29 5.20 3.60
N CYS A 79 -17.17 6.15 3.29
CA CYS A 79 -17.07 7.54 3.74
C CYS A 79 -18.35 8.00 4.45
N PHE A 80 -18.21 9.06 5.25
CA PHE A 80 -19.29 9.94 5.65
C PHE A 80 -19.38 11.09 4.64
N LYS A 81 -20.59 11.40 4.18
CA LYS A 81 -20.84 12.61 3.38
C LYS A 81 -21.16 13.77 4.31
N SER A 82 -20.31 14.79 4.29
CA SER A 82 -20.52 16.05 5.00
C SER A 82 -21.71 16.81 4.40
N LYS A 83 -22.31 17.71 5.18
CA LYS A 83 -23.35 18.65 4.72
C LYS A 83 -22.86 19.53 3.55
N THR A 84 -21.55 19.75 3.45
CA THR A 84 -20.89 20.50 2.36
C THR A 84 -20.65 19.66 1.11
N GLY A 85 -21.05 18.39 1.10
CA GLY A 85 -20.82 17.46 -0.02
C GLY A 85 -19.46 16.76 0.00
N GLN A 86 -18.54 17.13 0.90
CA GLN A 86 -17.24 16.49 1.04
C GLN A 86 -17.37 15.06 1.60
N PHE A 87 -16.53 14.14 1.12
CA PHE A 87 -16.44 12.78 1.64
C PHE A 87 -15.28 12.66 2.63
N ILE A 88 -15.56 12.08 3.80
CA ILE A 88 -14.57 11.81 4.86
C ILE A 88 -14.52 10.31 5.07
N VAL A 89 -13.35 9.69 4.90
CA VAL A 89 -13.19 8.23 5.10
C VAL A 89 -13.55 7.85 6.53
N LYS A 90 -14.30 6.76 6.70
CA LYS A 90 -14.67 6.25 8.03
C LYS A 90 -13.40 5.90 8.83
N PRO A 91 -13.25 6.36 10.08
CA PRO A 91 -12.02 6.14 10.86
C PRO A 91 -11.64 4.66 10.99
N GLY A 92 -12.61 3.75 11.11
CA GLY A 92 -12.33 2.31 11.17
C GLY A 92 -11.63 1.75 9.92
N ILE A 93 -11.93 2.30 8.74
CA ILE A 93 -11.24 1.92 7.49
C ILE A 93 -9.82 2.44 7.49
N GLN A 94 -9.61 3.69 7.91
CA GLN A 94 -8.27 4.28 8.03
C GLN A 94 -7.41 3.49 9.02
N SER A 95 -7.93 3.17 10.20
CA SER A 95 -7.22 2.37 11.21
C SER A 95 -6.92 0.96 10.71
N SER A 96 -7.85 0.31 10.00
CA SER A 96 -7.62 -1.03 9.41
C SER A 96 -6.52 -1.00 8.35
N PHE A 97 -6.50 0.05 7.51
CA PHE A 97 -5.45 0.25 6.53
C PHE A 97 -4.08 0.49 7.20
N SER A 98 -4.00 1.41 8.17
CA SER A 98 -2.76 1.68 8.91
C SER A 98 -2.23 0.42 9.60
N TYR A 99 -3.12 -0.35 10.23
CA TYR A 99 -2.77 -1.64 10.84
C TYR A 99 -2.18 -2.61 9.81
N PHE A 100 -2.84 -2.77 8.65
CA PHE A 100 -2.38 -3.66 7.59
C PHE A 100 -1.01 -3.24 7.03
N ILE A 101 -0.79 -1.94 6.78
CA ILE A 101 0.51 -1.41 6.35
C ILE A 101 1.60 -1.70 7.39
N ASN A 102 1.29 -1.52 8.67
CA ASN A 102 2.24 -1.81 9.74
C ASN A 102 2.60 -3.30 9.80
N LEU A 103 1.63 -4.20 9.62
CA LEU A 103 1.87 -5.64 9.51
C LEU A 103 2.81 -5.97 8.34
N LEU A 104 2.53 -5.42 7.15
CA LEU A 104 3.34 -5.65 5.95
C LEU A 104 4.78 -5.14 6.13
N ASN A 105 4.95 -3.94 6.68
CA ASN A 105 6.27 -3.37 6.95
C ASN A 105 7.05 -4.20 7.99
N LYS A 106 6.38 -4.70 9.02
CA LYS A 106 7.01 -5.60 10.02
C LYS A 106 7.44 -6.92 9.38
N ALA A 107 6.58 -7.53 8.56
CA ALA A 107 6.92 -8.77 7.84
C ALA A 107 8.07 -8.56 6.85
N LEU A 108 8.12 -7.41 6.17
CA LEU A 108 9.18 -7.07 5.23
C LEU A 108 10.54 -6.94 5.92
N LYS A 109 10.58 -6.24 7.06
CA LYS A 109 11.79 -6.12 7.89
C LYS A 109 12.32 -7.48 8.33
N GLN A 110 11.44 -8.37 8.82
CA GLN A 110 11.85 -9.71 9.21
C GLN A 110 12.39 -10.55 8.04
N LYS A 111 11.78 -10.43 6.85
CA LYS A 111 12.28 -11.11 5.65
C LYS A 111 13.69 -10.63 5.26
N GLN A 112 13.98 -9.33 5.45
CA GLN A 112 15.29 -8.73 5.19
C GLN A 112 16.33 -9.13 6.25
N GLU A 113 15.96 -9.21 7.53
CA GLU A 113 16.84 -9.63 8.62
C GLU A 113 17.22 -11.13 8.54
N LEU A 114 16.34 -11.96 7.97
CA LEU A 114 16.56 -13.39 7.78
C LEU A 114 17.29 -13.72 6.48
N ALA A 115 17.42 -12.78 5.55
CA ALA A 115 18.27 -12.93 4.38
C ALA A 115 19.73 -12.70 4.80
N PRO A 116 20.62 -13.72 4.79
CA PRO A 116 22.03 -13.49 5.07
C PRO A 116 22.60 -12.49 4.05
N ASN A 117 23.49 -11.61 4.53
CA ASN A 117 24.28 -10.69 3.71
C ASN A 117 25.15 -11.47 2.71
N GLU A 118 24.58 -11.91 1.59
CA GLU A 118 25.33 -12.16 0.37
C GLU A 118 25.46 -10.81 -0.33
N ASN A 119 26.68 -10.24 -0.27
CA ASN A 119 27.24 -9.12 -1.06
C ASN A 119 27.91 -8.03 -0.20
N THR A 120 29.02 -8.40 0.44
CA THR A 120 30.17 -7.49 0.51
C THR A 120 31.11 -7.90 -0.62
N GLU A 121 30.85 -7.49 -1.86
CA GLU A 121 31.87 -7.52 -2.92
C GLU A 121 31.45 -6.62 -4.10
N ASN A 122 32.17 -5.50 -4.23
CA ASN A 122 32.50 -4.74 -5.44
C ASN A 122 31.42 -4.51 -6.53
N TYR A 123 30.76 -3.36 -6.47
CA TYR A 123 30.43 -2.57 -7.67
C TYR A 123 30.75 -1.09 -7.44
N SER A 124 32.06 -0.81 -7.33
CA SER A 124 32.61 0.47 -7.76
C SER A 124 32.92 0.33 -9.25
N ASN A 125 32.51 1.33 -10.04
CA ASN A 125 32.67 1.51 -11.48
C ASN A 125 31.53 0.91 -12.31
N TYR A 126 30.60 1.76 -12.73
CA TYR A 126 30.20 2.03 -14.11
C TYR A 126 28.93 2.90 -14.11
N ILE A 127 29.06 4.17 -13.75
CA ILE A 127 28.17 5.22 -14.27
C ILE A 127 29.03 6.47 -14.50
N THR A 128 29.56 6.60 -15.70
CA THR A 128 29.81 7.90 -16.31
C THR A 128 29.26 7.86 -17.72
N ASP A 129 28.27 8.73 -17.93
CA ASP A 129 27.90 9.40 -19.18
C ASP A 129 27.74 8.54 -20.43
N GLU A 130 26.51 8.08 -20.70
CA GLU A 130 26.04 7.91 -22.09
C GLU A 130 24.51 7.73 -22.24
N PHE A 131 23.66 8.51 -21.56
CA PHE A 131 22.20 8.47 -21.86
C PHE A 131 21.45 9.81 -21.69
N LEU A 132 22.10 10.92 -22.01
CA LEU A 132 21.44 12.20 -22.28
C LEU A 132 21.78 12.69 -23.70
N ASP A 133 21.43 11.91 -24.71
CA ASP A 133 21.28 12.44 -26.07
C ASP A 133 20.49 11.46 -26.94
N ARG A 134 19.17 11.41 -26.72
CA ARG A 134 18.21 11.15 -27.81
C ARG A 134 16.79 11.48 -27.37
N ASN A 135 16.23 12.48 -28.06
CA ASN A 135 14.81 12.80 -28.25
C ASN A 135 14.31 14.09 -27.58
N TYR A 136 14.77 15.24 -28.09
CA TYR A 136 13.87 16.36 -28.38
C TYR A 136 14.29 17.02 -29.69
N SER A 137 13.55 16.72 -30.77
CA SER A 137 13.00 17.69 -31.74
C SER A 137 12.56 16.95 -33.01
N PHE A 138 11.26 16.62 -33.05
CA PHE A 138 10.55 16.48 -34.33
C PHE A 138 10.19 17.89 -34.81
N ARG A 139 10.30 18.07 -36.13
CA ARG A 139 10.00 19.26 -36.93
C ARG A 139 8.68 19.94 -36.60
#